data_AF-A0A950RDL1-F1
#
_entry.id   AF-A0A950RDL1-F1
#
_cell.length_a   1.000
_cell.length_b   1.000
_cell.length_c   1.000
_cell.angle_alpha   90.00
_cell.angle_beta   90.00
_cell.angle_gamma   90.00
#
_symmetry.space_group_name_H-M   'P 1'
#
loop_
_entity.id
_entity.type
_entity.pdbx_description
1 polymer ?
#
loop_
_entity_poly.entity_id
_entity_poly.type
_entity_poly.pdbx_seq_one_letter_code
_entity_poly.pdbx_strand_id
1 'polypeptide(L)'
;MPNPTQAPARSPDLRQSPRDPAAARVTELKVSGHLMTLDPGLFCVVQTANAPGSASGLPGVRLSLPPGVAGRAEDVRISTFREDGWLGERDGAALVRVVDGPAQVLVTIYQAPEATPEQAPRLQVLRLSGETPASGTAAQGAGSRPTPANADVVAHVQRMGDLGAAFGEWMGTRGSRLWIEGFGIAPREGVGPSDIEYQAVLGRDWLSPWVEGGKFCGSR
;
A
#
# COMPACT_ATOMS: atom_id res chain seq x y z
N MET A 1 -68.61 45.72 49.02
CA MET A 1 -68.21 45.44 47.63
C MET A 1 -67.12 44.36 47.66
N PRO A 2 -67.17 43.34 46.78
CA PRO A 2 -66.82 41.94 47.06
C PRO A 2 -65.47 41.46 46.47
N ASN A 3 -64.95 40.34 47.02
CA ASN A 3 -64.19 39.15 46.49
C ASN A 3 -63.45 39.23 45.11
N PRO A 4 -62.46 38.34 44.75
CA PRO A 4 -62.17 37.02 45.32
C PRO A 4 -60.72 36.46 45.37
N THR A 5 -60.55 35.43 46.20
CA THR A 5 -59.84 34.15 45.99
C THR A 5 -58.87 33.98 44.81
N GLN A 6 -57.61 33.58 45.09
CA GLN A 6 -56.96 32.48 44.35
C GLN A 6 -55.74 31.90 45.11
N ALA A 7 -55.82 30.63 45.52
CA ALA A 7 -54.67 29.72 45.51
C ALA A 7 -54.57 29.09 44.11
N PRO A 8 -53.38 28.71 43.60
CA PRO A 8 -53.08 27.28 43.67
C PRO A 8 -51.59 26.86 43.66
N ALA A 9 -51.42 25.56 43.96
CA ALA A 9 -50.49 24.59 43.38
C ALA A 9 -48.99 24.61 43.74
N ARG A 10 -48.61 23.57 44.51
CA ARG A 10 -47.30 22.91 44.46
C ARG A 10 -47.05 22.36 43.05
N SER A 11 -45.91 22.71 42.46
CA SER A 11 -45.34 21.99 41.32
C SER A 11 -44.30 20.98 41.82
N PRO A 12 -44.31 19.72 41.36
CA PRO A 12 -43.26 18.76 41.65
C PRO A 12 -42.05 19.02 40.74
N ASP A 13 -40.89 19.21 41.36
CA ASP A 13 -39.61 19.33 40.66
C ASP A 13 -39.24 17.98 40.04
N LEU A 14 -39.38 17.89 38.71
CA LEU A 14 -39.04 16.72 37.91
C LEU A 14 -37.52 16.69 37.66
N ARG A 15 -36.88 15.70 38.28
CA ARG A 15 -35.58 15.11 37.97
C ARG A 15 -34.95 15.59 36.65
N GLN A 16 -33.78 16.21 36.73
CA GLN A 16 -32.76 16.04 35.70
C GLN A 16 -31.52 15.45 36.36
N SER A 17 -31.28 14.17 36.08
CA SER A 17 -30.02 13.50 36.33
C SER A 17 -28.88 14.27 35.62
N PRO A 18 -27.68 14.35 36.21
CA PRO A 18 -26.54 14.96 35.51
C PRO A 18 -26.27 14.17 34.23
N ARG A 19 -26.26 14.87 33.09
CA ARG A 19 -25.85 14.30 31.79
C ARG A 19 -24.39 13.83 31.92
N ASP A 20 -24.15 12.58 31.58
CA ASP A 20 -22.81 12.01 31.40
C ASP A 20 -21.96 12.92 30.49
N PRO A 21 -20.74 13.33 30.89
CA PRO A 21 -19.83 14.12 30.06
C PRO A 21 -19.07 13.28 29.02
N ALA A 22 -19.54 12.08 28.69
CA ALA A 22 -18.98 11.26 27.61
C ALA A 22 -19.56 11.65 26.23
N ALA A 23 -19.77 12.95 26.00
CA ALA A 23 -20.06 13.45 24.67
C ALA A 23 -18.87 13.13 23.75
N ALA A 24 -19.14 12.43 22.66
CA ALA A 24 -18.17 11.97 21.67
C ALA A 24 -17.18 13.09 21.31
N ARG A 25 -15.89 12.89 21.61
CA ARG A 25 -14.80 13.78 21.23
C ARG A 25 -14.48 13.57 19.74
N VAL A 26 -15.40 13.98 18.87
CA VAL A 26 -15.13 14.02 17.43
C VAL A 26 -14.16 15.17 17.18
N THR A 27 -12.95 14.85 16.74
CA THR A 27 -11.96 15.85 16.31
C THR A 27 -12.10 16.05 14.82
N GLU A 28 -12.28 17.29 14.40
CA GLU A 28 -12.22 17.66 12.97
C GLU A 28 -10.79 17.48 12.45
N LEU A 29 -10.64 17.20 11.16
CA LEU A 29 -9.35 17.07 10.49
C LEU A 29 -9.31 17.99 9.29
N LYS A 30 -8.13 18.52 9.00
CA LYS A 30 -7.85 19.17 7.72
C LYS A 30 -7.57 18.08 6.69
N VAL A 31 -8.43 17.96 5.68
CA VAL A 31 -8.35 16.92 4.66
C VAL A 31 -8.21 17.54 3.28
N SER A 32 -7.30 17.00 2.47
CA SER A 32 -7.15 17.37 1.05
C SER A 32 -7.16 16.14 0.16
N GLY A 33 -7.80 16.26 -1.01
CA GLY A 33 -7.91 15.20 -2.01
C GLY A 33 -7.28 15.64 -3.32
N HIS A 34 -6.47 14.75 -3.92
CA HIS A 34 -5.79 15.00 -5.19
C HIS A 34 -5.99 13.81 -6.12
N LEU A 35 -6.30 14.09 -7.39
CA LEU A 35 -6.33 13.08 -8.44
C LEU A 35 -4.99 13.06 -9.17
N MET A 36 -4.44 11.88 -9.34
CA MET A 36 -3.23 11.63 -10.11
C MET A 36 -3.55 10.64 -11.23
N THR A 37 -3.24 11.01 -12.47
CA THR A 37 -3.33 10.09 -13.61
C THR A 37 -2.00 9.38 -13.79
N LEU A 38 -2.04 8.06 -13.94
CA LEU A 38 -0.89 7.21 -14.21
C LEU A 38 -1.13 6.45 -15.52
N ASP A 39 -0.14 6.48 -16.41
CA ASP A 39 -0.11 5.60 -17.59
C ASP A 39 0.16 4.14 -17.21
N PRO A 40 -0.03 3.18 -18.11
CA PRO A 40 0.31 1.78 -17.84
C PRO A 40 1.75 1.60 -17.32
N GLY A 41 1.87 0.80 -16.26
CA GLY A 41 3.15 0.54 -15.60
C GLY A 41 3.04 0.26 -14.10
N LEU A 42 4.20 0.06 -13.48
CA LEU A 42 4.37 -0.08 -12.03
C LEU A 42 5.01 1.19 -11.47
N PHE A 43 4.39 1.75 -10.43
CA PHE A 43 4.81 2.96 -9.75
C PHE A 43 4.98 2.69 -8.26
N CYS A 44 5.96 3.34 -7.64
CA CYS A 44 6.12 3.44 -6.21
C CYS A 44 5.84 4.87 -5.78
N VAL A 45 4.83 5.06 -4.95
CA VAL A 45 4.48 6.34 -4.33
C VAL A 45 5.02 6.34 -2.91
N VAL A 46 5.97 7.22 -2.63
CA VAL A 46 6.65 7.32 -1.35
C VAL A 46 6.29 8.64 -0.69
N GLN A 47 5.88 8.58 0.58
CA GLN A 47 5.79 9.76 1.43
C GLN A 47 7.19 10.16 1.88
N THR A 48 7.65 11.34 1.48
CA THR A 48 8.91 11.91 1.96
C THR A 48 8.63 12.79 3.17
N ALA A 49 9.41 12.59 4.22
CA ALA A 49 9.24 13.30 5.49
C ALA A 49 9.57 14.80 5.32
N ASN A 50 8.70 15.66 5.85
CA ASN A 50 8.97 17.10 5.99
C ASN A 50 9.23 17.50 7.46
N ALA A 51 8.75 16.71 8.43
CA ALA A 51 8.91 16.93 9.88
C ALA A 51 8.62 15.61 10.63
N PRO A 52 9.08 15.43 11.89
CA PRO A 52 8.69 14.30 12.71
C PRO A 52 7.20 14.39 13.07
N GLY A 53 6.53 13.25 12.96
CA GLY A 53 5.10 13.11 13.15
C GLY A 53 4.69 13.31 14.57
N SER A 54 3.46 13.77 14.73
CA SER A 54 2.86 13.85 16.06
C SER A 54 2.53 12.45 16.57
N ALA A 55 2.45 12.29 17.90
CA ALA A 55 1.98 11.06 18.53
C ALA A 55 0.55 10.64 18.08
N SER A 56 -0.17 11.52 17.38
CA SER A 56 -1.48 11.22 16.81
C SER A 56 -1.44 10.35 15.55
N GLY A 57 -0.26 10.13 14.96
CA GLY A 57 -0.11 9.43 13.68
C GLY A 57 -0.40 10.30 12.44
N LEU A 58 -0.69 11.59 12.63
CA LEU A 58 -0.83 12.57 11.56
C LEU A 58 0.49 13.30 11.28
N PRO A 59 0.77 13.66 10.01
CA PRO A 59 -0.11 13.53 8.84
C PRO A 59 -0.19 12.09 8.30
N GLY A 60 -1.39 11.68 7.89
CA GLY A 60 -1.65 10.36 7.29
C GLY A 60 -2.01 10.48 5.82
N VAL A 61 -1.48 9.61 4.97
CA VAL A 61 -1.79 9.58 3.54
C VAL A 61 -2.44 8.26 3.16
N ARG A 62 -3.49 8.32 2.34
CA ARG A 62 -4.16 7.15 1.78
C ARG A 62 -4.23 7.24 0.26
N LEU A 63 -3.92 6.14 -0.41
CA LEU A 63 -4.15 5.97 -1.84
C LEU A 63 -5.36 5.06 -2.04
N SER A 64 -6.28 5.47 -2.90
CA SER A 64 -7.45 4.68 -3.26
C SER A 64 -7.82 4.89 -4.72
N LEU A 65 -8.75 4.08 -5.21
CA LEU A 65 -9.45 4.40 -6.45
C LEU A 65 -10.34 5.64 -6.23
N PRO A 66 -10.44 6.55 -7.20
CA PRO A 66 -11.41 7.62 -7.16
C PRO A 66 -12.83 7.06 -7.31
N PRO A 67 -13.86 7.80 -6.85
CA PRO A 67 -15.23 7.45 -7.16
C PRO A 67 -15.47 7.54 -8.67
N GLY A 68 -15.98 6.46 -9.27
CA GLY A 68 -16.36 6.42 -10.69
C GLY A 68 -15.39 5.63 -11.58
N VAL A 69 -15.67 5.65 -12.89
CA VAL A 69 -15.02 4.76 -13.88
C VAL A 69 -13.58 5.15 -14.21
N ALA A 70 -13.17 6.39 -13.92
CA ALA A 70 -11.82 6.87 -14.21
C ALA A 70 -10.73 6.13 -13.41
N GLY A 71 -11.11 5.45 -12.32
CA GLY A 71 -10.21 4.63 -11.53
C GLY A 71 -9.87 3.26 -12.13
N ARG A 72 -10.62 2.76 -13.12
CA ARG A 72 -10.44 1.43 -13.76
C ARG A 72 -10.11 0.32 -12.75
N ALA A 73 -11.06 -0.02 -11.88
CA ALA A 73 -10.84 -0.90 -10.72
C ALA A 73 -10.29 -2.29 -11.08
N GLU A 74 -10.60 -2.77 -12.28
CA GLU A 74 -10.11 -4.02 -12.85
C GLU A 74 -8.63 -3.95 -13.26
N ASP A 75 -8.17 -2.78 -13.72
CA ASP A 75 -6.82 -2.57 -14.27
C ASP A 75 -5.85 -1.92 -13.28
N VAL A 76 -6.35 -1.41 -12.15
CA VAL A 76 -5.55 -0.78 -11.11
C VAL A 76 -5.45 -1.68 -9.88
N ARG A 77 -4.22 -1.87 -9.40
CA ARG A 77 -3.93 -2.52 -8.12
C ARG A 77 -3.08 -1.58 -7.27
N ILE A 78 -3.53 -1.33 -6.04
CA ILE A 78 -2.81 -0.52 -5.05
C ILE A 78 -2.44 -1.45 -3.90
N SER A 79 -1.16 -1.49 -3.55
CA SER A 79 -0.64 -2.26 -2.42
C SER A 79 0.24 -1.38 -1.55
N THR A 80 -0.05 -1.31 -0.26
CA THR A 80 0.72 -0.55 0.74
C THR A 80 1.60 -1.48 1.55
N PHE A 81 2.72 -0.97 2.05
CA PHE A 81 3.61 -1.78 2.89
C PHE A 81 3.02 -2.05 4.28
N ARG A 82 2.09 -1.20 4.71
CA ARG A 82 1.28 -1.42 5.90
C ARG A 82 -0.04 -2.08 5.54
N GLU A 83 -0.47 -3.04 6.35
CA GLU A 83 -1.76 -3.74 6.17
C GLU A 83 -2.97 -2.81 6.31
N ASP A 84 -2.84 -1.72 7.07
CA ASP A 84 -3.92 -0.77 7.32
C ASP A 84 -4.18 0.20 6.15
N GLY A 85 -3.40 0.12 5.07
CA GLY A 85 -3.59 0.95 3.87
C GLY A 85 -3.03 2.37 4.00
N TRP A 86 -2.37 2.70 5.11
CA TRP A 86 -1.82 4.03 5.35
C TRP A 86 -0.36 4.14 4.92
N LEU A 87 0.02 5.31 4.42
CA LEU A 87 1.41 5.71 4.28
C LEU A 87 1.73 6.57 5.50
N GLY A 88 2.77 6.16 6.24
CA GLY A 88 3.28 6.86 7.41
C GLY A 88 4.74 7.24 7.24
N GLU A 89 5.32 7.94 8.21
CA GLU A 89 6.59 8.63 8.00
C GLU A 89 7.84 7.75 7.90
N ARG A 90 7.85 6.58 8.56
CA ARG A 90 9.04 5.73 8.60
C ARG A 90 9.14 4.74 7.44
N ASP A 91 8.00 4.32 6.87
CA ASP A 91 7.92 3.27 5.84
C ASP A 91 6.73 3.48 4.87
N GLY A 92 6.36 4.74 4.63
CA GLY A 92 5.15 5.10 3.87
C GLY A 92 5.35 4.99 2.37
N ALA A 93 5.26 3.78 1.84
CA ALA A 93 5.23 3.54 0.41
C ALA A 93 3.99 2.74 -0.02
N ALA A 94 3.53 3.01 -1.24
CA ALA A 94 2.55 2.22 -1.96
C ALA A 94 3.06 1.87 -3.35
N LEU A 95 2.84 0.63 -3.75
CA LEU A 95 2.94 0.20 -5.14
C LEU A 95 1.59 0.40 -5.81
N VAL A 96 1.61 1.02 -6.98
CA VAL A 96 0.46 1.16 -7.86
C VAL A 96 0.80 0.53 -9.19
N ARG A 97 0.04 -0.49 -9.58
CA ARG A 97 0.12 -1.11 -10.90
C ARG A 97 -1.09 -0.68 -11.71
N VAL A 98 -0.82 -0.23 -12.93
CA VAL A 98 -1.82 0.07 -13.96
C VAL A 98 -1.56 -0.86 -15.14
N VAL A 99 -2.52 -1.72 -15.44
CA VAL A 99 -2.38 -2.75 -16.48
C VAL A 99 -2.62 -2.18 -17.87
N ASP A 100 -3.73 -1.47 -18.04
CA ASP A 100 -4.15 -0.93 -19.31
C ASP A 100 -4.72 0.48 -19.14
N GLY A 101 -4.52 1.31 -20.18
CA GLY A 101 -4.94 2.71 -20.28
C GLY A 101 -4.41 3.64 -19.16
N PRO A 102 -4.48 4.96 -19.35
CA PRO A 102 -4.29 5.89 -18.25
C PRO A 102 -5.41 5.71 -17.22
N ALA A 103 -5.06 5.62 -15.94
CA ALA A 103 -6.00 5.46 -14.83
C ALA A 103 -5.75 6.49 -13.74
N GLN A 104 -6.82 6.91 -13.06
CA GLN A 104 -6.74 7.87 -11.96
C GLN A 104 -6.64 7.17 -10.61
N VAL A 105 -5.79 7.71 -9.74
CA VAL A 105 -5.67 7.35 -8.33
C VAL A 105 -6.00 8.57 -7.48
N LEU A 106 -6.82 8.36 -6.45
CA LEU A 106 -7.14 9.37 -5.45
C LEU A 106 -6.14 9.30 -4.31
N VAL A 107 -5.46 10.42 -4.06
CA VAL A 107 -4.61 10.63 -2.90
C VAL A 107 -5.38 11.48 -1.90
N THR A 108 -5.59 10.95 -0.70
CA THR A 108 -6.20 11.70 0.40
C THR A 108 -5.19 11.92 1.51
N ILE A 109 -5.01 13.17 1.90
CA ILE A 109 -4.07 13.59 2.95
C ILE A 109 -4.88 14.11 4.13
N TYR A 110 -4.61 13.55 5.31
CA TYR A 110 -5.25 13.90 6.56
C TYR A 110 -4.23 14.57 7.48
N GLN A 111 -4.59 15.73 8.01
CA GLN A 111 -3.73 16.53 8.88
C GLN A 111 -4.51 16.99 10.11
N ALA A 112 -3.76 17.28 11.18
CA ALA A 112 -4.34 17.96 12.34
C ALA A 112 -4.92 19.33 11.91
N PRO A 113 -5.98 19.84 12.58
CA PRO A 113 -6.57 21.15 12.28
C PRO A 113 -5.54 22.28 12.24
N GLU A 114 -4.60 22.25 13.19
CA GLU A 114 -3.56 23.27 13.37
C GLU A 114 -2.34 23.07 12.46
N ALA A 115 -2.38 22.10 11.54
CA ALA A 115 -1.24 21.79 10.68
C ALA A 115 -0.98 22.91 9.65
N THR A 116 0.24 23.42 9.64
CA THR A 116 0.69 24.42 8.67
C THR A 116 0.94 23.77 7.30
N PRO A 117 0.93 24.54 6.19
CA PRO A 117 1.22 24.02 4.86
C PRO A 117 2.58 23.33 4.75
N GLU A 118 3.60 23.78 5.50
CA GLU A 118 4.94 23.20 5.50
C GLU A 118 4.96 21.77 6.08
N GLN A 119 4.01 21.47 6.96
CA GLN A 119 3.78 20.15 7.55
C GLN A 119 2.95 19.23 6.63
N ALA A 120 2.59 19.68 5.42
CA ALA A 120 1.98 18.81 4.42
C ALA A 120 2.98 17.72 3.98
N PRO A 121 2.54 16.44 3.97
CA PRO A 121 3.37 15.36 3.47
C PRO A 121 3.65 15.57 1.99
N ARG A 122 4.91 15.38 1.60
CA ARG A 122 5.31 15.39 0.20
C ARG A 122 5.25 13.97 -0.33
N LEU A 123 4.74 13.80 -1.53
CA LEU A 123 4.73 12.51 -2.20
C LEU A 123 5.68 12.55 -3.39
N GLN A 124 6.53 11.54 -3.46
CA GLN A 124 7.37 11.28 -4.62
C GLN A 124 6.81 10.07 -5.35
N VAL A 125 6.60 10.22 -6.65
CA VAL A 125 6.14 9.14 -7.52
C VAL A 125 7.33 8.68 -8.35
N LEU A 126 7.70 7.42 -8.19
CA LEU A 126 8.78 6.77 -8.91
C LEU A 126 8.15 5.76 -9.86
N ARG A 127 8.35 5.91 -11.16
CA ARG A 127 8.01 4.83 -12.10
C ARG A 127 9.09 3.76 -11.99
N LEU A 128 8.69 2.53 -11.66
CA LEU A 128 9.60 1.40 -11.52
C LEU A 128 9.82 0.67 -12.84
N SER A 129 8.81 0.67 -13.73
CA SER A 129 8.87 0.05 -15.06
C SER A 129 8.94 1.09 -16.18
N GLY A 130 9.94 1.04 -17.05
CA GLY A 130 9.97 1.82 -18.29
C GLY A 130 8.87 1.39 -19.28
N GLU A 131 8.39 2.34 -20.08
CA GLU A 131 7.63 2.15 -21.34
C GLU A 131 8.29 1.05 -22.22
N THR A 132 7.64 0.09 -22.91
CA THR A 132 6.26 -0.12 -23.40
C THR A 132 6.10 -1.63 -23.79
N PRO A 133 5.30 -2.04 -24.79
CA PRO A 133 4.20 -3.01 -24.74
C PRO A 133 4.63 -4.47 -25.06
N ALA A 134 3.64 -5.36 -25.15
CA ALA A 134 3.75 -6.78 -25.50
C ALA A 134 4.83 -7.14 -26.54
N SER A 135 5.37 -8.35 -26.35
CA SER A 135 6.25 -9.12 -27.26
C SER A 135 7.73 -8.73 -27.28
N GLY A 136 8.40 -8.96 -26.15
CA GLY A 136 9.84 -9.26 -26.16
C GLY A 136 10.02 -10.77 -26.08
N THR A 137 10.48 -11.41 -27.16
CA THR A 137 10.99 -12.78 -27.16
C THR A 137 12.14 -12.86 -26.16
N ALA A 138 11.85 -13.32 -24.94
CA ALA A 138 12.88 -13.74 -24.02
C ALA A 138 13.71 -14.84 -24.71
N ALA A 139 15.02 -14.67 -24.71
CA ALA A 139 15.93 -15.78 -24.95
C ALA A 139 15.59 -16.87 -23.92
N GLN A 140 14.90 -17.91 -24.37
CA GLN A 140 14.76 -19.16 -23.65
C GLN A 140 16.16 -19.77 -23.56
N GLY A 141 16.88 -19.41 -22.51
CA GLY A 141 18.24 -19.85 -22.28
C GLY A 141 18.46 -20.11 -20.81
N ALA A 142 18.07 -21.31 -20.36
CA ALA A 142 18.94 -22.26 -19.66
C ALA A 142 18.14 -23.15 -18.68
N GLY A 143 18.03 -24.43 -19.05
CA GLY A 143 18.10 -25.59 -18.17
C GLY A 143 17.31 -25.57 -16.87
N SER A 144 16.25 -26.38 -16.83
CA SER A 144 15.69 -26.98 -15.62
C SER A 144 16.75 -27.80 -14.85
N ARG A 145 17.59 -27.11 -14.06
CA ARG A 145 18.34 -27.73 -12.96
C ARG A 145 17.40 -27.87 -11.76
N PRO A 146 17.49 -28.95 -10.96
CA PRO A 146 16.45 -29.29 -9.99
C PRO A 146 16.28 -28.16 -8.99
N THR A 147 15.07 -27.59 -8.94
CA THR A 147 14.63 -26.83 -7.78
C THR A 147 14.73 -27.73 -6.56
N PRO A 148 15.13 -27.19 -5.39
CA PRO A 148 14.97 -27.91 -4.13
C PRO A 148 13.50 -28.36 -4.02
N ALA A 149 13.26 -29.67 -4.07
CA ALA A 149 11.92 -30.21 -3.96
C ALA A 149 11.33 -29.77 -2.60
N ASN A 150 10.16 -29.13 -2.64
CA ASN A 150 9.39 -28.60 -1.49
C ASN A 150 9.77 -27.20 -0.97
N ALA A 151 10.57 -26.41 -1.68
CA ALA A 151 10.74 -24.99 -1.32
C ALA A 151 9.60 -24.14 -1.90
N ASP A 152 9.04 -23.23 -1.10
CA ASP A 152 8.05 -22.26 -1.58
C ASP A 152 8.69 -21.14 -2.38
N VAL A 153 9.90 -20.74 -1.98
CA VAL A 153 10.68 -19.70 -2.66
C VAL A 153 12.07 -20.28 -2.94
N VAL A 154 12.54 -20.09 -4.16
CA VAL A 154 13.91 -20.41 -4.57
C VAL A 154 14.58 -19.13 -5.03
N ALA A 155 15.77 -18.83 -4.53
CA ALA A 155 16.61 -17.73 -5.04
C ALA A 155 17.98 -18.24 -5.46
N HIS A 156 18.46 -17.73 -6.59
CA HIS A 156 19.86 -17.85 -6.95
C HIS A 156 20.63 -16.71 -6.31
N VAL A 157 21.57 -17.04 -5.43
CA VAL A 157 22.37 -16.05 -4.70
C VAL A 157 23.81 -16.12 -5.17
N GLN A 158 24.37 -14.95 -5.50
CA GLN A 158 25.73 -14.81 -6.00
C GLN A 158 26.72 -15.62 -5.16
N ARG A 159 27.52 -16.48 -5.82
CA ARG A 159 28.52 -17.38 -5.21
C ARG A 159 27.98 -18.48 -4.28
N MET A 160 26.68 -18.52 -3.99
CA MET A 160 26.05 -19.58 -3.20
C MET A 160 25.21 -20.54 -4.06
N GLY A 161 24.75 -20.08 -5.22
CA GLY A 161 23.87 -20.85 -6.09
C GLY A 161 22.42 -20.81 -5.62
N ASP A 162 21.66 -21.85 -5.97
CA ASP A 162 20.23 -21.94 -5.66
C ASP A 162 19.99 -22.29 -4.18
N LEU A 163 19.27 -21.43 -3.48
CA LEU A 163 18.78 -21.65 -2.12
C LEU A 163 17.26 -21.77 -2.15
N GLY A 164 16.70 -22.67 -1.33
CA GLY A 164 15.25 -22.82 -1.15
C GLY A 164 14.84 -22.56 0.28
N ALA A 165 13.68 -21.95 0.49
CA ALA A 165 13.10 -21.68 1.80
C ALA A 165 11.57 -21.74 1.75
N ALA A 166 10.93 -21.92 2.91
CA ALA A 166 9.49 -21.75 3.03
C ALA A 166 9.11 -20.25 3.05
N PHE A 167 7.86 -19.91 2.74
CA PHE A 167 7.39 -18.53 2.89
C PHE A 167 7.52 -18.05 4.35
N GLY A 168 8.04 -16.84 4.51
CA GLY A 168 8.29 -16.21 5.81
C GLY A 168 9.63 -16.61 6.44
N GLU A 169 10.34 -17.60 5.89
CA GLU A 169 11.68 -17.94 6.33
C GLU A 169 12.73 -17.03 5.69
N TRP A 170 13.81 -16.81 6.44
CA TRP A 170 14.94 -16.04 5.95
C TRP A 170 15.80 -16.88 5.01
N MET A 171 16.05 -16.38 3.80
CA MET A 171 16.88 -17.05 2.81
C MET A 171 18.22 -16.33 2.62
N GLY A 172 19.32 -17.08 2.65
CA GLY A 172 20.69 -16.57 2.58
C GLY A 172 21.24 -16.09 3.93
N THR A 173 22.44 -15.49 3.92
CA THR A 173 23.13 -15.06 5.15
C THR A 173 22.94 -13.57 5.39
N ARG A 174 22.38 -13.18 6.54
CA ARG A 174 22.23 -11.79 6.96
C ARG A 174 23.58 -11.07 6.94
N GLY A 175 23.62 -9.87 6.37
CA GLY A 175 24.84 -9.06 6.30
C GLY A 175 25.88 -9.51 5.27
N SER A 176 25.62 -10.58 4.51
CA SER A 176 26.57 -11.09 3.50
C SER A 176 26.81 -10.15 2.32
N ARG A 177 25.86 -9.24 2.03
CA ARG A 177 25.86 -8.34 0.86
C ARG A 177 25.97 -9.07 -0.48
N LEU A 178 25.60 -10.35 -0.51
CA LEU A 178 25.50 -11.11 -1.75
C LEU A 178 24.22 -10.73 -2.49
N TRP A 179 24.32 -10.65 -3.80
CA TRP A 179 23.23 -10.26 -4.68
C TRP A 179 22.31 -11.45 -4.91
N ILE A 180 21.01 -11.21 -4.94
CA ILE A 180 20.04 -12.18 -5.48
C ILE A 180 20.02 -11.93 -6.98
N GLU A 181 20.48 -12.91 -7.76
CA GLU A 181 20.58 -12.82 -9.21
C GLU A 181 19.23 -13.16 -9.86
N GLY A 182 18.45 -14.02 -9.23
CA GLY A 182 17.06 -14.29 -9.60
C GLY A 182 16.32 -15.11 -8.55
N PHE A 183 15.01 -15.23 -8.71
CA PHE A 183 14.16 -16.00 -7.80
C PHE A 183 12.94 -16.58 -8.52
N GLY A 184 12.30 -17.56 -7.88
CA GLY A 184 11.00 -18.11 -8.27
C GLY A 184 10.16 -18.38 -7.04
N ILE A 185 8.84 -18.24 -7.19
CA ILE A 185 7.86 -18.45 -6.13
C ILE A 185 6.95 -19.60 -6.55
N ALA A 186 6.99 -20.71 -5.85
CA ALA A 186 6.15 -21.87 -6.11
C ALA A 186 4.69 -21.60 -5.66
N PRO A 187 3.68 -21.95 -6.48
CA PRO A 187 2.30 -21.92 -6.05
C PRO A 187 2.05 -22.90 -4.90
N ARG A 188 1.22 -22.51 -3.93
CA ARG A 188 0.78 -23.36 -2.81
C ARG A 188 -0.58 -23.98 -3.09
N GLU A 189 -0.95 -24.97 -2.28
CA GLU A 189 -2.29 -25.57 -2.36
C GLU A 189 -3.38 -24.48 -2.29
N GLY A 190 -4.32 -24.51 -3.24
CA GLY A 190 -5.39 -23.52 -3.36
C GLY A 190 -5.02 -22.21 -4.08
N VAL A 191 -3.77 -22.03 -4.51
CA VAL A 191 -3.32 -20.87 -5.31
C VAL A 191 -2.78 -21.37 -6.64
N GLY A 192 -3.44 -21.02 -7.74
CA GLY A 192 -3.00 -21.36 -9.08
C GLY A 192 -1.77 -20.54 -9.52
N PRO A 193 -1.00 -21.00 -10.51
CA PRO A 193 0.12 -20.22 -11.06
C PRO A 193 -0.28 -18.82 -11.52
N SER A 194 -1.45 -18.67 -12.14
CA SER A 194 -1.99 -17.40 -12.63
C SER A 194 -2.43 -16.44 -11.52
N ASP A 195 -2.59 -16.93 -10.29
CA ASP A 195 -2.96 -16.11 -9.14
C ASP A 195 -1.75 -15.37 -8.54
N ILE A 196 -0.54 -15.70 -9.04
CA ILE A 196 0.73 -15.12 -8.62
C ILE A 196 1.37 -14.48 -9.84
N GLU A 197 1.73 -13.20 -9.75
CA GLU A 197 2.50 -12.50 -10.78
C GLU A 197 3.65 -11.71 -10.11
N TYR A 198 4.87 -11.84 -10.62
CA TYR A 198 6.04 -11.12 -10.10
C TYR A 198 7.03 -10.74 -11.20
N GLN A 199 7.88 -9.78 -10.84
CA GLN A 199 8.91 -9.19 -11.68
C GLN A 199 10.13 -8.88 -10.81
N ALA A 200 11.33 -9.04 -11.37
CA ALA A 200 12.59 -8.66 -10.73
C ALA A 200 13.03 -7.29 -11.22
N VAL A 201 13.53 -6.48 -10.28
CA VAL A 201 14.25 -5.23 -10.59
C VAL A 201 15.73 -5.59 -10.78
N LEU A 202 16.20 -5.54 -12.01
CA LEU A 202 17.56 -5.95 -12.39
C LEU A 202 18.55 -4.77 -12.34
N GLY A 203 18.04 -3.54 -12.44
CA GLY A 203 18.83 -2.34 -12.38
C GLY A 203 17.94 -1.11 -12.51
N ARG A 204 18.56 0.07 -12.57
CA ARG A 204 17.84 1.32 -12.84
C ARG A 204 17.20 1.22 -14.23
N ASP A 205 15.88 1.32 -14.27
CA ASP A 205 15.06 1.21 -15.49
C ASP A 205 15.14 -0.15 -16.22
N TRP A 206 15.70 -1.19 -15.58
CA TRP A 206 15.77 -2.53 -16.15
C TRP A 206 15.03 -3.53 -15.28
N LEU A 207 13.93 -4.05 -15.80
CA LEU A 207 13.11 -5.08 -15.18
C LEU A 207 13.10 -6.34 -16.03
N SER A 208 12.90 -7.49 -15.38
CA SER A 208 12.54 -8.72 -16.11
C SER A 208 11.15 -8.59 -16.75
N PRO A 209 10.74 -9.51 -17.63
CA PRO A 209 9.31 -9.70 -17.91
C PRO A 209 8.54 -10.04 -16.63
N TRP A 210 7.23 -9.76 -16.63
CA TRP A 210 6.32 -10.35 -15.65
C TRP A 210 6.23 -11.84 -15.87
N VAL A 211 6.24 -12.61 -14.78
CA VAL A 211 6.09 -14.06 -14.83
C VAL A 211 5.07 -14.53 -13.80
N GLU A 212 4.42 -15.64 -14.12
CA GLU A 212 3.47 -16.33 -13.25
C GLU A 212 4.16 -17.16 -12.16
N GLY A 213 3.37 -17.60 -11.17
CA GLY A 213 3.77 -18.58 -10.17
C GLY A 213 4.54 -19.78 -10.75
N GLY A 214 5.67 -20.11 -10.13
CA GLY A 214 6.53 -21.23 -10.45
C GLY A 214 7.60 -20.93 -11.51
N LYS A 215 7.55 -19.79 -12.20
CA LYS A 215 8.55 -19.40 -13.21
C LYS A 215 9.75 -18.70 -12.57
N PHE A 216 10.95 -18.91 -13.09
CA PHE A 216 12.12 -18.20 -12.57
C PHE A 216 12.24 -16.81 -13.19
N CYS A 217 12.64 -15.83 -12.37
CA CYS A 217 12.72 -14.42 -12.71
C CYS A 217 14.11 -13.88 -12.33
N GLY A 218 14.87 -13.35 -13.30
CA GLY A 218 16.25 -12.90 -13.12
C GLY A 218 17.27 -13.81 -13.81
N SER A 219 18.54 -13.74 -13.39
CA SER A 219 19.65 -14.55 -13.91
C SER A 219 20.10 -15.64 -12.93
N ARG A 220 20.87 -16.60 -13.45
CA ARG A 220 21.55 -17.69 -12.73
C ARG A 220 22.94 -17.90 -13.31
#